data_AF-A0A5J5GZG9-F1
#
_entry.id   AF-A0A5J5GZG9-F1
#
_cell.length_a   1.000
_cell.length_b   1.000
_cell.length_c   1.000
_cell.angle_alpha   90.00
_cell.angle_beta   90.00
_cell.angle_gamma   90.00
#
_symmetry.space_group_name_H-M   'P 1'
#
loop_
_entity.id
_entity.type
_entity.pdbx_description
1 polymer ?
#
loop_
_entity_poly.entity_id
_entity_poly.type
_entity_poly.pdbx_seq_one_letter_code
_entity_poly.pdbx_strand_id
1 'polypeptide(L)'
;MTSLEDKIIQSPFYITDELLKEIKELIADLPPEQGGALLGPRGSRLMTQFVFDSKAHTTSATYNASRNLDQIVKKKEQEHGVVFKGIVHSHPGGYDSPSWMDVQTVEGSLHTNQHMEFFIAPIVTVHYPNALANHELSLGDNRKISFYGGFREKLGRDKPILSNRSTRTFSLEKLDIKKIPLLQIKEDIRKCSRLFGEEADFRVLLIEQEEGEPFITAEMKVGETLEFFVSCDIHYPHSPPRILRIDHNQVTELEFNWEADSPCHYGLYRAMTKSSKKKQIEVPKAPKECAVITETSAVEEEAMAEKSELTTSPIDTEDTHSSTPMEEESPDIPTKKGVLKFVQTFILVKGKHLFTKQKHDAGGKKHVKSN
;
A
#
# COMPACT_ATOMS: atom_id res chain seq x y z
N MET A 1 24.48 -20.92 2.69
CA MET A 1 23.82 -19.68 2.22
C MET A 1 22.53 -20.12 1.57
N THR A 2 21.38 -19.76 2.14
CA THR A 2 20.09 -19.93 1.46
C THR A 2 20.16 -19.18 0.13
N SER A 3 19.68 -19.79 -0.94
CA SER A 3 19.68 -19.19 -2.26
C SER A 3 18.87 -17.87 -2.23
N LEU A 4 19.14 -16.94 -3.16
CA LEU A 4 18.29 -15.75 -3.32
C LEU A 4 16.81 -16.13 -3.53
N GLU A 5 16.57 -17.34 -4.03
CA GLU A 5 15.26 -17.93 -4.31
C GLU A 5 14.56 -18.38 -3.01
N ASP A 6 15.30 -18.94 -2.05
CA ASP A 6 14.78 -19.21 -0.70
C ASP A 6 14.39 -17.91 0.02
N LYS A 7 15.13 -16.81 -0.20
CA LYS A 7 14.78 -15.48 0.35
C LYS A 7 13.52 -14.88 -0.28
N ILE A 8 13.31 -15.11 -1.57
CA ILE A 8 12.09 -14.73 -2.28
C ILE A 8 10.92 -15.52 -1.69
N ILE A 9 11.00 -16.83 -1.53
CA ILE A 9 9.88 -17.59 -0.94
C ILE A 9 9.61 -17.17 0.52
N GLN A 10 10.64 -16.76 1.28
CA GLN A 10 10.52 -16.39 2.69
C GLN A 10 10.11 -14.93 2.97
N SER A 11 10.02 -14.07 1.96
CA SER A 11 9.59 -12.67 2.19
C SER A 11 8.07 -12.59 2.36
N PRO A 12 7.56 -11.85 3.35
CA PRO A 12 6.12 -11.75 3.56
C PRO A 12 5.43 -11.05 2.38
N PHE A 13 4.16 -11.37 2.19
CA PHE A 13 3.23 -10.58 1.38
C PHE A 13 2.51 -9.57 2.27
N TYR A 14 1.92 -8.55 1.65
CA TYR A 14 1.27 -7.48 2.37
C TYR A 14 -0.13 -7.22 1.84
N ILE A 15 -1.07 -7.00 2.74
CA ILE A 15 -2.45 -6.64 2.41
C ILE A 15 -2.89 -5.46 3.27
N THR A 16 -3.57 -4.47 2.68
CA THR A 16 -4.12 -3.36 3.47
C THR A 16 -5.35 -3.82 4.26
N ASP A 17 -5.54 -3.26 5.45
CA ASP A 17 -6.76 -3.43 6.23
C ASP A 17 -8.02 -2.89 5.51
N GLU A 18 -7.88 -1.86 4.66
CA GLU A 18 -8.94 -1.41 3.74
C GLU A 18 -9.37 -2.53 2.79
N LEU A 19 -8.41 -3.18 2.14
CA LEU A 19 -8.68 -4.29 1.24
C LEU A 19 -9.30 -5.49 1.96
N LEU A 20 -8.85 -5.80 3.19
CA LEU A 20 -9.48 -6.83 4.02
C LEU A 20 -10.93 -6.49 4.37
N LYS A 21 -11.22 -5.22 4.65
CA LYS A 21 -12.58 -4.74 4.91
C LYS A 21 -13.46 -4.91 3.68
N GLU A 22 -12.98 -4.54 2.48
CA GLU A 22 -13.70 -4.74 1.23
C GLU A 22 -13.99 -6.22 0.96
N ILE A 23 -12.99 -7.09 1.15
CA ILE A 23 -13.16 -8.55 1.02
C ILE A 23 -14.18 -9.08 2.02
N LYS A 24 -14.18 -8.59 3.26
CA LYS A 24 -15.19 -8.97 4.25
C LYS A 24 -16.59 -8.64 3.74
N GLU A 25 -16.81 -7.38 3.35
CA GLU A 25 -18.13 -6.86 2.95
C GLU A 25 -18.65 -7.52 1.66
N LEU A 26 -17.76 -7.84 0.72
CA LEU A 26 -18.14 -8.33 -0.62
C LEU A 26 -17.98 -9.83 -0.81
N ILE A 27 -17.30 -10.55 0.09
CA ILE A 27 -17.16 -12.01 0.02
C ILE A 27 -17.65 -12.67 1.30
N ALA A 28 -17.13 -12.25 2.46
CA ALA A 28 -17.37 -12.95 3.72
C ALA A 28 -18.80 -12.77 4.27
N ASP A 29 -19.45 -11.66 3.93
CA ASP A 29 -20.84 -11.34 4.29
C ASP A 29 -21.88 -11.92 3.32
N LEU A 30 -21.45 -12.54 2.21
CA LEU A 30 -22.31 -13.14 1.20
C LEU A 30 -22.37 -14.68 1.34
N PRO A 31 -23.32 -15.36 0.65
CA PRO A 31 -23.30 -16.82 0.56
C PRO A 31 -21.95 -17.35 0.05
N PRO A 32 -21.56 -18.61 0.34
CA PRO A 32 -20.31 -19.18 -0.15
C PRO A 32 -20.11 -19.10 -1.67
N GLU A 33 -18.86 -19.29 -2.10
CA GLU A 33 -18.42 -19.34 -3.51
C GLU A 33 -18.54 -18.00 -4.23
N GLN A 34 -18.42 -16.89 -3.50
CA GLN A 34 -18.21 -15.56 -4.07
C GLN A 34 -16.72 -15.31 -4.23
N GLY A 35 -16.33 -14.49 -5.21
CA GLY A 35 -14.92 -14.22 -5.44
C GLY A 35 -14.65 -12.98 -6.27
N GLY A 36 -13.37 -12.77 -6.54
CA GLY A 36 -12.91 -11.65 -7.34
C GLY A 36 -11.40 -11.62 -7.49
N ALA A 37 -10.91 -10.61 -8.19
CA ALA A 37 -9.50 -10.44 -8.50
C ALA A 37 -8.81 -9.53 -7.47
N LEU A 38 -7.59 -9.92 -7.08
CA LEU A 38 -6.69 -9.08 -6.30
C LEU A 38 -5.69 -8.41 -7.23
N LEU A 39 -5.46 -7.11 -7.02
CA LEU A 39 -4.47 -6.33 -7.75
C LEU A 39 -3.54 -5.57 -6.79
N GLY A 40 -2.37 -5.23 -7.31
CA GLY A 40 -1.41 -4.38 -6.62
C GLY A 40 -0.26 -3.96 -7.53
N PRO A 41 0.70 -3.17 -7.04
CA PRO A 41 1.76 -2.61 -7.87
C PRO A 41 2.61 -3.68 -8.56
N ARG A 42 3.08 -3.40 -9.78
CA ARG A 42 3.94 -4.33 -10.54
C ARG A 42 5.24 -4.63 -9.79
N GLY A 43 5.65 -5.90 -9.77
CA GLY A 43 6.87 -6.34 -9.06
C GLY A 43 6.76 -6.39 -7.53
N SER A 44 5.64 -5.92 -6.96
CA SER A 44 5.42 -5.92 -5.52
C SER A 44 4.63 -7.12 -5.03
N ARG A 45 4.81 -7.45 -3.74
CA ARG A 45 4.00 -8.42 -2.97
C ARG A 45 2.84 -7.80 -2.20
N LEU A 46 2.61 -6.52 -2.44
CA LEU A 46 1.52 -5.76 -1.87
C LEU A 46 0.24 -5.96 -2.69
N MET A 47 -0.86 -6.21 -1.99
CA MET A 47 -2.22 -6.21 -2.50
C MET A 47 -2.91 -4.94 -1.99
N THR A 48 -3.45 -4.14 -2.91
CA THR A 48 -4.07 -2.83 -2.59
C THR A 48 -5.46 -2.66 -3.16
N GLN A 49 -5.86 -3.45 -4.16
CA GLN A 49 -7.17 -3.32 -4.79
C GLN A 49 -7.87 -4.68 -4.92
N PHE A 50 -9.19 -4.65 -4.79
CA PHE A 50 -10.08 -5.77 -5.07
C PHE A 50 -11.07 -5.42 -6.19
N VAL A 51 -11.34 -6.39 -7.04
CA VAL A 51 -12.43 -6.31 -8.03
C VAL A 51 -13.37 -7.49 -7.79
N PHE A 52 -14.54 -7.19 -7.24
CA PHE A 52 -15.58 -8.19 -7.01
C PHE A 52 -16.17 -8.70 -8.34
N ASP A 53 -16.31 -10.01 -8.47
CA ASP A 53 -16.90 -10.63 -9.65
C ASP A 53 -18.41 -10.81 -9.51
N SER A 54 -19.15 -9.71 -9.67
CA SER A 54 -20.62 -9.71 -9.64
C SER A 54 -21.29 -10.54 -10.75
N LYS A 55 -20.51 -11.04 -11.72
CA LYS A 55 -20.99 -11.84 -12.87
C LYS A 55 -20.48 -13.28 -12.84
N ALA A 56 -19.87 -13.70 -11.73
CA ALA A 56 -19.40 -15.05 -11.55
C ALA A 56 -20.54 -16.07 -11.66
N HIS A 57 -20.23 -17.26 -12.19
CA HIS A 57 -21.14 -18.38 -12.12
C HIS A 57 -20.82 -19.23 -10.89
N THR A 58 -21.68 -19.13 -9.87
CA THR A 58 -21.46 -19.71 -8.54
C THR A 58 -22.46 -20.83 -8.26
N THR A 59 -21.98 -21.93 -7.67
CA THR A 59 -22.83 -22.98 -7.08
C THR A 59 -22.60 -23.02 -5.57
N SER A 60 -23.15 -24.01 -4.86
CA SER A 60 -22.88 -24.18 -3.41
C SER A 60 -21.45 -24.61 -3.08
N ALA A 61 -20.65 -25.01 -4.09
CA ALA A 61 -19.30 -25.55 -3.90
C ALA A 61 -18.36 -25.20 -5.07
N THR A 62 -18.70 -24.22 -5.91
CA THR A 62 -17.84 -23.81 -7.02
C THR A 62 -18.05 -22.36 -7.37
N TYR A 63 -16.96 -21.60 -7.36
CA TYR A 63 -16.81 -20.28 -7.96
C TYR A 63 -16.17 -20.41 -9.36
N ASN A 64 -16.81 -19.83 -10.39
CA ASN A 64 -16.21 -19.70 -11.72
C ASN A 64 -16.13 -18.21 -12.09
N ALA A 65 -14.90 -17.71 -12.23
CA ALA A 65 -14.64 -16.34 -12.63
C ALA A 65 -15.25 -16.03 -14.01
N SER A 66 -15.87 -14.86 -14.13
CA SER A 66 -16.52 -14.37 -15.33
C SER A 66 -15.53 -13.77 -16.31
N ARG A 67 -15.91 -13.73 -17.59
CA ARG A 67 -15.16 -12.96 -18.60
C ARG A 67 -15.18 -11.46 -18.33
N ASN A 68 -16.17 -10.98 -17.60
CA ASN A 68 -16.27 -9.57 -17.25
C ASN A 68 -15.17 -9.17 -16.25
N LEU A 69 -14.85 -10.05 -15.29
CA LEU A 69 -13.74 -9.84 -14.38
C LEU A 69 -12.41 -9.65 -15.14
N ASP A 70 -12.12 -10.53 -16.11
CA ASP A 70 -10.92 -10.44 -16.95
C ASP A 70 -10.85 -9.10 -17.72
N GLN A 71 -11.97 -8.62 -18.26
CA GLN A 71 -12.02 -7.32 -18.94
C GLN A 71 -11.73 -6.15 -17.99
N ILE A 72 -12.31 -6.16 -16.79
CA ILE A 72 -12.10 -5.10 -15.78
C ILE A 72 -10.65 -5.11 -15.30
N VAL A 73 -10.08 -6.29 -15.04
CA VAL A 73 -8.68 -6.45 -14.65
C VAL A 73 -7.77 -5.87 -15.72
N LYS A 74 -7.92 -6.28 -16.98
CA LYS A 74 -7.10 -5.75 -18.10
C LYS A 74 -7.19 -4.23 -18.23
N LYS A 75 -8.38 -3.66 -18.08
CA LYS A 75 -8.57 -2.21 -18.09
C LYS A 75 -7.78 -1.55 -16.94
N LYS A 76 -7.89 -2.09 -15.73
CA LYS A 76 -7.16 -1.57 -14.56
C LYS A 76 -5.65 -1.65 -14.72
N GLU A 77 -5.14 -2.73 -15.30
CA GLU A 77 -3.70 -2.88 -15.56
C GLU A 77 -3.16 -1.86 -16.56
N GLN A 78 -3.98 -1.44 -17.52
CA GLN A 78 -3.61 -0.44 -18.53
C GLN A 78 -3.64 0.99 -17.97
N GLU A 79 -4.60 1.29 -17.09
CA GLU A 79 -4.87 2.67 -16.64
C GLU A 79 -4.19 3.04 -15.31
N HIS A 80 -4.01 2.09 -14.37
CA HIS A 80 -3.70 2.41 -12.96
C HIS A 80 -2.33 1.90 -12.48
N GLY A 81 -1.49 1.37 -13.39
CA GLY A 81 -0.15 0.87 -13.05
C GLY A 81 -0.14 -0.33 -12.08
N VAL A 82 -1.30 -0.96 -11.85
CA VAL A 82 -1.45 -2.18 -11.07
C VAL A 82 -1.32 -3.41 -11.96
N VAL A 83 -1.08 -4.57 -11.35
CA VAL A 83 -1.10 -5.87 -12.00
C VAL A 83 -1.96 -6.84 -11.21
N PHE A 84 -2.56 -7.79 -11.93
CA PHE A 84 -3.25 -8.92 -11.36
C PHE A 84 -2.30 -9.76 -10.48
N LYS A 85 -2.75 -10.11 -9.27
CA LYS A 85 -2.00 -10.90 -8.29
C LYS A 85 -2.58 -12.29 -8.06
N GLY A 86 -3.87 -12.46 -8.34
CA GLY A 86 -4.57 -13.72 -8.19
C GLY A 86 -6.04 -13.54 -7.82
N ILE A 87 -6.68 -14.60 -7.35
CA ILE A 87 -8.12 -14.67 -7.10
C ILE A 87 -8.37 -15.01 -5.64
N VAL A 88 -9.28 -14.28 -5.01
CA VAL A 88 -9.84 -14.64 -3.71
C VAL A 88 -11.26 -15.16 -3.90
N HIS A 89 -11.63 -16.20 -3.15
CA HIS A 89 -13.01 -16.69 -3.10
C HIS A 89 -13.39 -17.26 -1.73
N SER A 90 -14.69 -17.45 -1.47
CA SER A 90 -15.19 -18.08 -0.26
C SER A 90 -15.52 -19.56 -0.45
N HIS A 91 -15.22 -20.37 0.56
CA HIS A 91 -15.69 -21.75 0.66
C HIS A 91 -16.83 -21.88 1.67
N PRO A 92 -17.70 -22.90 1.53
CA PRO A 92 -18.71 -23.20 2.54
C PRO A 92 -18.07 -23.66 3.86
N GLY A 93 -18.59 -23.20 4.99
CA GLY A 93 -18.15 -23.64 6.32
C GLY A 93 -16.65 -23.41 6.57
N GLY A 94 -16.00 -24.41 7.17
CA GLY A 94 -14.59 -24.36 7.58
C GLY A 94 -13.59 -24.97 6.59
N TYR A 95 -13.96 -25.18 5.32
CA TYR A 95 -13.04 -25.72 4.30
C TYR A 95 -12.03 -24.65 3.85
N ASP A 96 -11.01 -24.43 4.67
CA ASP A 96 -10.09 -23.29 4.54
C ASP A 96 -8.87 -23.54 3.65
N SER A 97 -8.83 -24.69 2.97
CA SER A 97 -7.71 -25.13 2.15
C SER A 97 -8.11 -25.31 0.68
N PRO A 98 -7.19 -25.10 -0.29
CA PRO A 98 -7.49 -25.21 -1.71
C PRO A 98 -7.98 -26.60 -2.08
N SER A 99 -9.07 -26.65 -2.84
CA SER A 99 -9.54 -27.85 -3.53
C SER A 99 -8.61 -28.19 -4.68
N TRP A 100 -8.76 -29.40 -5.24
CA TRP A 100 -8.01 -29.78 -6.45
C TRP A 100 -8.29 -28.84 -7.64
N MET A 101 -9.52 -28.32 -7.77
CA MET A 101 -9.89 -27.38 -8.83
C MET A 101 -9.19 -26.03 -8.64
N ASP A 102 -9.04 -25.58 -7.39
CA ASP A 102 -8.30 -24.36 -7.08
C ASP A 102 -6.84 -24.51 -7.50
N VAL A 103 -6.22 -25.65 -7.17
CA VAL A 103 -4.84 -25.95 -7.57
C VAL A 103 -4.68 -25.90 -9.09
N GLN A 104 -5.60 -26.51 -9.85
CA GLN A 104 -5.57 -26.45 -11.31
C GLN A 104 -5.74 -25.02 -11.85
N THR A 105 -6.58 -24.22 -11.20
CA THR A 105 -6.80 -22.81 -11.57
C THR A 105 -5.53 -21.99 -11.38
N VAL A 106 -4.85 -22.16 -10.25
CA VAL A 106 -3.57 -21.50 -9.96
C VAL A 106 -2.52 -21.93 -10.98
N GLU A 107 -2.36 -23.23 -11.22
CA GLU A 107 -1.40 -23.78 -12.18
C GLU A 107 -1.65 -23.28 -13.60
N GLY A 108 -2.91 -23.34 -14.07
CA GLY A 108 -3.31 -22.89 -15.40
C GLY A 108 -3.17 -21.37 -15.59
N SER A 109 -3.47 -20.59 -14.54
CA SER A 109 -3.31 -19.13 -14.54
C SER A 109 -1.85 -18.73 -14.64
N LEU A 110 -0.97 -19.39 -13.88
CA LEU A 110 0.46 -19.24 -14.05
C LEU A 110 0.85 -19.69 -15.46
N HIS A 111 0.50 -20.89 -15.92
CA HIS A 111 0.90 -21.37 -17.25
C HIS A 111 0.59 -20.35 -18.37
N THR A 112 -0.59 -19.75 -18.33
CA THR A 112 -1.05 -18.75 -19.29
C THR A 112 -0.34 -17.40 -19.14
N ASN A 113 -0.16 -16.92 -17.91
CA ASN A 113 0.39 -15.60 -17.63
C ASN A 113 1.89 -15.69 -17.29
N GLN A 114 2.73 -15.92 -18.29
CA GLN A 114 4.17 -16.19 -18.09
C GLN A 114 4.96 -15.07 -17.40
N HIS A 115 4.44 -13.84 -17.41
CA HIS A 115 5.02 -12.69 -16.74
C HIS A 115 4.74 -12.65 -15.22
N MET A 116 3.78 -13.45 -14.73
CA MET A 116 3.50 -13.56 -13.31
C MET A 116 4.51 -14.48 -12.62
N GLU A 117 5.16 -13.95 -11.59
CA GLU A 117 6.09 -14.67 -10.73
C GLU A 117 5.37 -15.60 -9.74
N PHE A 118 4.21 -15.17 -9.27
CA PHE A 118 3.36 -15.87 -8.31
C PHE A 118 1.89 -15.63 -8.61
N PHE A 119 1.03 -16.52 -8.12
CA PHE A 119 -0.43 -16.35 -8.13
C PHE A 119 -0.94 -16.58 -6.72
N ILE A 120 -1.63 -15.60 -6.13
CA ILE A 120 -2.19 -15.69 -4.79
C ILE A 120 -3.63 -16.22 -4.88
N ALA A 121 -3.96 -17.22 -4.08
CA ALA A 121 -5.28 -17.84 -4.00
C ALA A 121 -5.84 -17.82 -2.58
N PRO A 122 -6.28 -16.67 -2.04
CA PRO A 122 -6.82 -16.63 -0.69
C PRO A 122 -8.22 -17.24 -0.64
N ILE A 123 -8.51 -17.92 0.46
CA ILE A 123 -9.78 -18.60 0.71
C ILE A 123 -10.44 -18.00 1.95
N VAL A 124 -11.64 -17.47 1.78
CA VAL A 124 -12.47 -16.95 2.85
C VAL A 124 -13.35 -18.07 3.41
N THR A 125 -13.40 -18.20 4.73
CA THR A 125 -14.26 -19.18 5.42
C THR A 125 -15.03 -18.56 6.58
N VAL A 126 -16.16 -19.17 6.89
CA VAL A 126 -17.05 -18.79 8.00
C VAL A 126 -17.02 -19.89 9.07
N HIS A 127 -17.13 -19.50 10.33
CA HIS A 127 -17.11 -20.39 11.50
C HIS A 127 -15.77 -21.09 11.74
N TYR A 128 -14.68 -20.32 11.92
CA TYR A 128 -13.41 -20.88 12.37
C TYR A 128 -13.32 -20.86 13.92
N PRO A 129 -13.14 -22.00 14.61
CA PRO A 129 -13.07 -22.05 16.08
C PRO A 129 -11.64 -21.96 16.64
N ASN A 130 -10.63 -21.95 15.76
CA ASN A 130 -9.24 -22.15 16.13
C ASN A 130 -8.44 -20.84 16.14
N ALA A 131 -7.30 -20.86 16.84
CA ALA A 131 -6.28 -19.82 16.70
C ALA A 131 -5.81 -19.73 15.23
N LEU A 132 -5.57 -18.50 14.76
CA LEU A 132 -5.12 -18.24 13.40
C LEU A 132 -3.67 -18.73 13.22
N ALA A 133 -3.41 -19.39 12.09
CA ALA A 133 -2.05 -19.69 11.66
C ALA A 133 -1.41 -18.48 10.94
N ASN A 134 -0.09 -18.52 10.70
CA ASN A 134 0.65 -17.39 10.10
C ASN A 134 0.14 -16.98 8.69
N HIS A 135 -0.42 -17.93 7.95
CA HIS A 135 -1.05 -17.69 6.65
C HIS A 135 -2.51 -17.24 6.72
N GLU A 136 -3.01 -16.88 7.90
CA GLU A 136 -4.41 -16.56 8.12
C GLU A 136 -4.57 -15.19 8.77
N LEU A 137 -5.58 -14.44 8.33
CA LEU A 137 -5.97 -13.19 8.96
C LEU A 137 -7.46 -13.24 9.36
N SER A 138 -7.79 -12.59 10.48
CA SER A 138 -9.17 -12.42 10.91
C SER A 138 -9.88 -11.39 10.04
N LEU A 139 -11.11 -11.68 9.66
CA LEU A 139 -12.07 -10.73 9.09
C LEU A 139 -13.14 -10.30 10.13
N GLY A 140 -12.98 -10.70 11.40
CA GLY A 140 -13.99 -10.52 12.45
C GLY A 140 -15.15 -11.51 12.37
N ASP A 141 -16.01 -11.54 13.38
CA ASP A 141 -17.28 -12.30 13.39
C ASP A 141 -17.14 -13.81 13.08
N ASN A 142 -16.07 -14.44 13.58
CA ASN A 142 -15.72 -15.84 13.26
C ASN A 142 -15.53 -16.11 11.75
N ARG A 143 -15.08 -15.10 11.00
CA ARG A 143 -14.66 -15.21 9.60
C ARG A 143 -13.16 -14.98 9.44
N LYS A 144 -12.53 -15.77 8.59
CA LYS A 144 -11.09 -15.65 8.31
C LYS A 144 -10.82 -15.74 6.81
N ILE A 145 -9.61 -15.34 6.46
CA ILE A 145 -9.03 -15.51 5.14
C ILE A 145 -7.71 -16.28 5.29
N SER A 146 -7.56 -17.38 4.57
CA SER A 146 -6.36 -18.22 4.52
C SER A 146 -5.64 -17.97 3.20
N PHE A 147 -4.34 -17.72 3.21
CA PHE A 147 -3.59 -17.32 2.03
C PHE A 147 -2.68 -18.43 1.52
N TYR A 148 -2.90 -18.79 0.26
CA TYR A 148 -2.10 -19.74 -0.49
C TYR A 148 -1.49 -19.05 -1.70
N GLY A 149 -0.35 -19.53 -2.17
CA GLY A 149 0.30 -19.00 -3.35
C GLY A 149 0.91 -20.08 -4.20
N GLY A 150 0.64 -20.00 -5.50
CA GLY A 150 1.31 -20.78 -6.52
C GLY A 150 2.61 -20.11 -6.96
N PHE A 151 3.68 -20.88 -7.07
CA PHE A 151 4.96 -20.44 -7.59
C PHE A 151 5.40 -21.33 -8.74
N ARG A 152 6.15 -20.76 -9.67
CA ARG A 152 6.88 -21.56 -10.66
C ARG A 152 8.20 -21.97 -10.06
N GLU A 153 8.44 -23.27 -10.01
CA GLU A 153 9.80 -23.74 -9.81
C GLU A 153 10.59 -23.47 -11.10
N LYS A 154 11.77 -22.87 -10.98
CA LYS A 154 12.71 -22.88 -12.11
C LYS A 154 13.17 -24.33 -12.28
N LEU A 155 13.03 -24.86 -13.50
CA LEU A 155 13.81 -26.01 -13.92
C LEU A 155 15.29 -25.64 -13.71
N GLY A 156 15.94 -26.28 -12.73
CA GLY A 156 17.37 -26.16 -12.54
C GLY A 156 18.07 -26.40 -13.88
N ARG A 157 19.10 -25.60 -14.18
CA ARG A 157 19.80 -25.59 -15.49
C ARG A 157 20.33 -26.97 -15.93
N ASP A 158 20.37 -27.94 -15.03
CA ASP A 158 20.95 -29.28 -15.24
C ASP A 158 19.92 -30.41 -15.39
N LYS A 159 18.60 -30.14 -15.39
CA LYS A 159 17.61 -31.19 -15.65
C LYS A 159 17.34 -31.29 -17.16
N PRO A 160 17.69 -32.41 -17.82
CA PRO A 160 17.41 -32.57 -19.25
C PRO A 160 15.91 -32.48 -19.48
N ILE A 161 15.53 -31.64 -20.46
CA ILE A 161 14.16 -31.48 -20.94
C ILE A 161 13.77 -32.81 -21.61
N LEU A 162 13.28 -33.75 -20.81
CA LEU A 162 12.76 -35.01 -21.31
C LEU A 162 11.26 -34.87 -21.54
N SER A 163 10.89 -34.91 -22.81
CA SER A 163 9.55 -35.09 -23.39
C SER A 163 8.62 -33.86 -23.46
N ASN A 164 7.81 -33.85 -24.53
CA ASN A 164 6.97 -32.75 -25.06
C ASN A 164 5.80 -32.26 -24.17
N ARG A 165 5.92 -32.36 -22.85
CA ARG A 165 5.13 -31.57 -21.90
C ARG A 165 6.15 -30.88 -21.02
N SER A 166 6.29 -29.57 -21.17
CA SER A 166 7.13 -28.76 -20.28
C SER A 166 6.60 -28.94 -18.85
N THR A 167 7.15 -29.89 -18.11
CA THR A 167 6.90 -30.10 -16.69
C THR A 167 7.62 -28.99 -15.95
N ARG A 168 7.12 -27.76 -16.08
CA ARG A 168 7.40 -26.71 -15.11
C ARG A 168 6.79 -27.22 -13.81
N THR A 169 7.64 -27.51 -12.84
CA THR A 169 7.16 -27.92 -11.53
C THR A 169 6.47 -26.73 -10.87
N PHE A 170 5.35 -27.02 -10.23
CA PHE A 170 4.45 -26.08 -9.60
C PHE A 170 4.41 -26.40 -8.12
N SER A 171 4.57 -25.39 -7.27
CA SER A 171 4.37 -25.52 -5.83
C SER A 171 3.24 -24.62 -5.37
N LEU A 172 2.41 -25.14 -4.47
CA LEU A 172 1.38 -24.39 -3.76
C LEU A 172 1.79 -24.33 -2.30
N GLU A 173 2.00 -23.12 -1.81
CA GLU A 173 2.54 -22.87 -0.48
C GLU A 173 1.59 -22.03 0.37
N LYS A 174 1.66 -22.20 1.69
CA LYS A 174 1.05 -21.26 2.64
C LYS A 174 1.88 -20.00 2.69
N LEU A 175 1.25 -18.84 2.55
CA LEU A 175 1.95 -17.56 2.48
C LEU A 175 2.03 -16.88 3.83
N ASP A 176 3.20 -16.36 4.21
CA ASP A 176 3.30 -15.41 5.32
C ASP A 176 2.72 -14.05 4.88
N ILE A 177 1.66 -13.59 5.54
CA ILE A 177 0.97 -12.34 5.19
C ILE A 177 1.00 -11.36 6.36
N LYS A 178 1.34 -10.12 6.07
CA LYS A 178 1.28 -9.01 7.02
C LYS A 178 0.20 -8.02 6.62
N LYS A 179 -0.61 -7.62 7.61
CA LYS A 179 -1.62 -6.57 7.45
C LYS A 179 -0.96 -5.18 7.57
N ILE A 180 -1.30 -4.28 6.65
CA ILE A 180 -0.91 -2.87 6.69
C ILE A 180 -2.07 -2.04 7.27
N PRO A 181 -1.85 -1.26 8.35
CA PRO A 181 -2.89 -0.52 9.07
C PRO A 181 -3.27 0.80 8.38
N LEU A 182 -3.62 0.76 7.09
CA LEU A 182 -3.87 1.94 6.25
C LEU A 182 -5.17 2.67 6.63
N LEU A 183 -6.24 1.94 6.89
CA LEU A 183 -7.52 2.47 7.37
C LEU A 183 -7.36 3.11 8.74
N GLN A 184 -6.61 2.45 9.63
CA GLN A 184 -6.36 2.96 10.96
C GLN A 184 -5.64 4.32 10.94
N ILE A 185 -4.53 4.43 10.22
CA ILE A 185 -3.80 5.71 10.14
C ILE A 185 -4.62 6.80 9.42
N LYS A 186 -5.39 6.47 8.37
CA LYS A 186 -6.30 7.43 7.72
C LYS A 186 -7.32 7.98 8.71
N GLU A 187 -7.89 7.12 9.54
CA GLU A 187 -8.87 7.53 10.55
C GLU A 187 -8.22 8.33 11.69
N ASP A 188 -7.03 7.95 12.14
CA ASP A 188 -6.32 8.68 13.18
C ASP A 188 -5.84 10.07 12.71
N ILE A 189 -5.39 10.19 11.46
CA ILE A 189 -5.06 11.49 10.85
C ILE A 189 -6.31 12.35 10.68
N ARG A 190 -7.43 11.79 10.21
CA ARG A 190 -8.72 12.50 10.11
C ARG A 190 -9.22 12.99 11.47
N LYS A 191 -9.11 12.17 12.52
CA LYS A 191 -9.50 12.59 13.88
C LYS A 191 -8.55 13.63 14.43
N CYS A 192 -7.25 13.50 14.17
CA CYS A 192 -6.24 14.48 14.55
C CYS A 192 -6.49 15.83 13.87
N SER A 193 -6.81 15.85 12.57
CA SER A 193 -7.06 17.06 11.81
C SER A 193 -8.21 17.87 12.39
N ARG A 194 -9.31 17.20 12.79
CA ARG A 194 -10.45 17.84 13.49
C ARG A 194 -10.09 18.52 14.80
N LEU A 195 -9.06 18.03 15.52
CA LEU A 195 -8.62 18.64 16.77
C LEU A 195 -7.90 19.99 16.55
N PHE A 196 -7.45 20.28 15.32
CA PHE A 196 -6.86 21.58 14.97
C PHE A 196 -7.89 22.68 14.67
N GLY A 197 -9.20 22.38 14.74
CA GLY A 197 -10.26 23.39 14.67
C GLY A 197 -10.86 23.66 13.28
N GLU A 198 -10.25 23.13 12.21
CA GLU A 198 -10.76 23.11 10.83
C GLU A 198 -10.54 21.71 10.23
N GLU A 199 -11.28 21.33 9.18
CA GLU A 199 -10.98 20.09 8.42
C GLU A 199 -9.66 20.28 7.66
N ALA A 200 -8.55 20.07 8.36
CA ALA A 200 -7.24 20.09 7.76
C ALA A 200 -7.20 19.08 6.59
N ASP A 201 -6.74 19.55 5.43
CA ASP A 201 -6.57 18.72 4.23
C ASP A 201 -5.47 17.69 4.52
N PHE A 202 -5.74 16.43 4.21
CA PHE A 202 -4.77 15.37 4.43
C PHE A 202 -4.80 14.32 3.35
N ARG A 203 -3.64 13.70 3.18
CA ARG A 203 -3.43 12.64 2.21
C ARG A 203 -2.60 11.54 2.83
N VAL A 204 -3.00 10.29 2.62
CA VAL A 204 -2.23 9.12 3.06
C VAL A 204 -1.73 8.37 1.84
N LEU A 205 -0.45 8.02 1.83
CA LEU A 205 0.24 7.30 0.78
C LEU A 205 0.90 6.06 1.37
N LEU A 206 0.82 4.95 0.63
CA LEU A 206 1.57 3.75 0.94
C LEU A 206 2.80 3.71 0.06
N ILE A 207 3.98 3.63 0.69
CA ILE A 207 5.26 3.68 -0.01
C ILE A 207 5.91 2.29 0.04
N GLU A 208 6.14 1.73 -1.14
CA GLU A 208 6.90 0.50 -1.31
C GLU A 208 8.40 0.77 -1.27
N GLN A 209 9.15 -0.22 -0.81
CA GLN A 209 10.61 -0.20 -0.82
C GLN A 209 11.12 -1.33 -1.71
N GLU A 210 12.15 -1.07 -2.51
CA GLU A 210 12.85 -2.12 -3.28
C GLU A 210 13.37 -3.23 -2.37
N GLU A 211 13.89 -2.82 -1.20
CA GLU A 211 14.34 -3.70 -0.12
C GLU A 211 13.74 -3.20 1.18
N GLY A 212 12.88 -4.00 1.81
CA GLY A 212 12.30 -3.68 3.11
C GLY A 212 10.81 -3.88 3.18
N GLU A 213 10.24 -3.47 4.31
CA GLU A 213 8.79 -3.48 4.51
C GLU A 213 8.21 -2.18 3.95
N PRO A 214 6.99 -2.23 3.37
CA PRO A 214 6.30 -1.01 2.99
C PRO A 214 6.04 -0.15 4.22
N PHE A 215 5.96 1.16 4.04
CA PHE A 215 5.67 2.09 5.12
C PHE A 215 4.63 3.10 4.65
N ILE A 216 3.89 3.65 5.60
CA ILE A 216 2.81 4.57 5.33
C ILE A 216 3.30 5.99 5.58
N THR A 217 2.93 6.92 4.71
CA THR A 217 3.12 8.35 4.94
C THR A 217 1.78 9.06 4.91
N ALA A 218 1.63 10.09 5.75
CA ALA A 218 0.49 10.98 5.72
C ALA A 218 0.99 12.42 5.68
N GLU A 219 0.48 13.20 4.74
CA GLU A 219 0.61 14.65 4.67
C GLU A 219 -0.65 15.25 5.28
N MET A 220 -0.51 16.25 6.13
CA MET A 220 -1.63 16.99 6.72
C MET A 220 -1.30 18.48 6.70
N LYS A 221 -2.17 19.30 6.12
CA LYS A 221 -2.04 20.77 6.09
C LYS A 221 -3.02 21.40 7.06
N VAL A 222 -2.53 22.29 7.92
CA VAL A 222 -3.31 23.03 8.90
C VAL A 222 -3.19 24.51 8.58
N GLY A 223 -4.27 25.12 8.07
CA GLY A 223 -4.22 26.46 7.51
C GLY A 223 -3.27 26.56 6.30
N GLU A 224 -2.74 27.76 6.06
CA GLU A 224 -1.91 28.02 4.86
C GLU A 224 -0.41 27.72 5.04
N THR A 225 0.09 27.73 6.26
CA THR A 225 1.53 27.80 6.55
C THR A 225 2.09 26.59 7.27
N LEU A 226 1.24 25.76 7.89
CA LEU A 226 1.65 24.66 8.73
C LEU A 226 1.35 23.33 8.04
N GLU A 227 2.39 22.55 7.77
CA GLU A 227 2.26 21.21 7.19
C GLU A 227 2.92 20.17 8.10
N PHE A 228 2.32 18.99 8.18
CA PHE A 228 2.86 17.84 8.90
C PHE A 228 3.04 16.66 7.95
N PHE A 229 4.18 15.99 8.07
CA PHE A 229 4.44 14.70 7.44
C PHE A 229 4.61 13.65 8.52
N VAL A 230 3.68 12.72 8.56
CA VAL A 230 3.71 11.56 9.46
C VAL A 230 4.19 10.36 8.66
N SER A 231 5.15 9.61 9.18
CA SER A 231 5.56 8.33 8.59
C SER A 231 5.50 7.22 9.62
N CYS A 232 4.89 6.11 9.27
CA CYS A 232 4.66 4.95 10.14
C CYS A 232 5.09 3.67 9.42
N ASP A 233 5.59 2.69 10.17
CA ASP A 233 5.76 1.32 9.65
C ASP A 233 4.44 0.52 9.73
N ILE A 234 4.50 -0.74 9.32
CA ILE A 234 3.36 -1.67 9.37
C ILE A 234 2.90 -2.03 10.80
N HIS A 235 3.68 -1.70 11.83
CA HIS A 235 3.37 -1.99 13.23
C HIS A 235 2.59 -0.87 13.93
N TYR A 236 2.23 0.20 13.20
CA TYR A 236 1.34 1.23 13.73
C TYR A 236 0.02 0.61 14.23
N PRO A 237 -0.50 1.02 15.41
CA PRO A 237 -0.04 2.13 16.26
C PRO A 237 0.95 1.70 17.37
N HIS A 238 1.41 0.46 17.39
CA HIS A 238 2.29 -0.04 18.45
C HIS A 238 3.74 0.46 18.29
N SER A 239 4.13 0.84 17.09
CA SER A 239 5.37 1.59 16.81
C SER A 239 5.11 3.11 16.79
N PRO A 240 6.04 3.93 17.30
CA PRO A 240 5.92 5.38 17.23
C PRO A 240 6.00 5.87 15.79
N PRO A 241 5.10 6.77 15.35
CA PRO A 241 5.27 7.45 14.07
C PRO A 241 6.45 8.41 14.16
N ARG A 242 7.01 8.78 13.00
CA ARG A 242 7.89 9.96 12.89
C ARG A 242 7.08 11.11 12.35
N ILE A 243 7.25 12.30 12.93
CA ILE A 243 6.49 13.48 12.53
C ILE A 243 7.48 14.59 12.18
N LEU A 244 7.40 15.06 10.94
CA LEU A 244 8.06 16.28 10.49
C LEU A 244 7.03 17.40 10.45
N ARG A 245 7.37 18.53 11.06
CA ARG A 245 6.63 19.78 10.95
C ARG A 245 7.35 20.68 9.95
N ILE A 246 6.59 21.26 9.04
CA ILE A 246 7.04 22.29 8.12
C ILE A 246 6.31 23.57 8.47
N ASP A 247 7.08 24.61 8.77
CA ASP A 247 6.58 25.90 9.20
C ASP A 247 7.46 26.99 8.59
N HIS A 248 6.89 27.82 7.70
CA HIS A 248 7.64 28.84 6.96
C HIS A 248 8.93 28.29 6.30
N ASN A 249 8.81 27.17 5.56
CA ASN A 249 9.91 26.43 4.92
C ASN A 249 10.97 25.84 5.88
N GLN A 250 10.77 25.88 7.20
CA GLN A 250 11.63 25.19 8.15
C GLN A 250 11.09 23.80 8.45
N VAL A 251 11.92 22.79 8.20
CA VAL A 251 11.60 21.39 8.52
C VAL A 251 12.17 21.03 9.89
N THR A 252 11.29 20.61 10.81
CA THR A 252 11.65 20.16 12.16
C THR A 252 11.10 18.76 12.41
N GLU A 253 11.94 17.81 12.81
CA GLU A 253 11.45 16.52 13.32
C GLU A 253 11.03 16.70 14.78
N LEU A 254 9.80 16.26 15.09
CA LEU A 254 9.21 16.39 16.41
C LEU A 254 9.61 15.19 17.28
N GLU A 255 10.20 15.46 18.44
CA GLU A 255 10.46 14.45 19.46
C GLU A 255 9.29 14.40 20.46
N PHE A 256 8.81 13.20 20.75
CA PHE A 256 7.72 12.97 21.69
C PHE A 256 7.78 11.57 22.29
N ASN A 257 7.12 11.39 23.43
CA ASN A 257 6.90 10.07 24.03
C ASN A 257 5.62 9.47 23.44
N TRP A 258 5.74 8.36 22.73
CA TRP A 258 4.60 7.66 22.15
C TRP A 258 4.04 6.64 23.12
N GLU A 259 2.72 6.67 23.30
CA GLU A 259 1.96 5.75 24.15
C GLU A 259 0.89 5.10 23.27
N ALA A 260 1.08 3.83 22.94
CA ALA A 260 0.13 3.10 22.08
C ALA A 260 -1.24 2.86 22.76
N ASP A 261 -1.31 2.96 24.09
CA ASP A 261 -2.50 2.65 24.89
C ASP A 261 -3.52 3.80 24.96
N SER A 262 -3.18 4.99 24.43
CA SER A 262 -4.10 6.12 24.28
C SER A 262 -4.68 6.14 22.87
N PRO A 263 -5.93 6.64 22.64
CA PRO A 263 -6.43 6.74 21.27
C PRO A 263 -5.42 7.47 20.39
N CYS A 264 -4.97 6.80 19.34
CA CYS A 264 -3.71 7.13 18.68
C CYS A 264 -3.72 8.53 18.06
N HIS A 265 -4.87 9.00 17.57
CA HIS A 265 -5.09 10.38 17.14
C HIS A 265 -4.80 11.44 18.22
N TYR A 266 -5.08 11.19 19.51
CA TYR A 266 -4.67 12.11 20.58
C TYR A 266 -3.15 12.08 20.80
N GLY A 267 -2.51 10.92 20.62
CA GLY A 267 -1.06 10.81 20.59
C GLY A 267 -0.44 11.69 19.50
N LEU A 268 -0.97 11.59 18.28
CA LEU A 268 -0.56 12.41 17.13
C LEU A 268 -0.78 13.90 17.42
N TYR A 269 -1.98 14.29 17.84
CA TYR A 269 -2.31 15.68 18.13
C TYR A 269 -1.40 16.27 19.21
N ARG A 270 -1.17 15.54 20.32
CA ARG A 270 -0.24 15.96 21.38
C ARG A 270 1.18 16.10 20.86
N ALA A 271 1.64 15.19 20.01
CA ALA A 271 2.98 15.26 19.42
C ALA A 271 3.13 16.48 18.49
N MET A 272 2.10 16.80 17.71
CA MET A 272 2.09 17.92 16.76
C MET A 272 1.93 19.30 17.43
N THR A 273 1.23 19.37 18.56
CA THR A 273 0.96 20.63 19.28
C THR A 273 1.96 20.94 20.39
N LYS A 274 2.63 19.93 20.96
CA LYS A 274 3.64 20.18 21.98
C LYS A 274 4.82 20.95 21.38
N SER A 275 5.19 22.03 22.06
CA SER A 275 6.45 22.74 21.84
C SER A 275 7.62 21.90 22.38
N SER A 276 7.98 20.82 21.69
CA SER A 276 9.10 19.97 22.04
C SER A 276 10.45 20.60 21.66
N LYS A 277 11.54 20.10 22.28
CA LYS A 277 12.93 20.42 21.92
C LYS A 277 13.09 20.24 20.40
N LYS A 278 13.51 21.31 19.71
CA LYS A 278 13.64 21.32 18.26
C LYS A 278 14.99 20.73 17.87
N LYS A 279 14.97 19.65 17.10
CA LYS A 279 16.15 19.25 16.32
C LYS A 279 15.97 19.78 14.90
N GLN A 280 16.64 20.88 14.60
CA GLN A 280 16.64 21.42 13.25
C GLN A 280 17.36 20.44 12.33
N ILE A 281 16.71 20.08 11.23
CA ILE A 281 17.30 19.22 10.20
C ILE A 281 17.77 20.14 9.08
N GLU A 282 19.08 20.19 8.84
CA GLU A 282 19.59 20.81 7.62
C GLU A 282 19.04 20.04 6.41
N VAL A 283 18.50 20.77 5.44
CA VAL A 283 17.96 20.22 4.20
C VAL A 283 19.14 19.98 3.23
N PRO A 284 19.64 18.75 3.05
CA PRO A 284 20.60 18.48 1.98
C PRO A 284 19.94 18.73 0.61
N LYS A 285 20.74 19.20 -0.35
CA LYS A 285 20.30 19.47 -1.73
C LYS A 285 19.61 18.23 -2.32
N ALA A 286 18.41 18.41 -2.86
CA ALA A 286 17.57 17.32 -3.37
C ALA A 286 18.28 16.53 -4.49
N PRO A 287 18.27 15.18 -4.46
CA PRO A 287 18.79 14.38 -5.55
C PRO A 287 17.88 14.46 -6.78
N LYS A 288 18.51 14.32 -7.94
CA LYS A 288 17.83 14.27 -9.23
C LYS A 288 17.12 12.92 -9.36
N GLU A 289 15.79 12.97 -9.20
CA GLU A 289 14.80 11.95 -9.61
C GLU A 289 14.34 10.95 -8.51
N CYS A 290 13.02 10.88 -8.32
CA CYS A 290 12.24 9.86 -7.60
C CYS A 290 10.83 9.89 -8.21
N ALA A 291 10.28 8.74 -8.59
CA ALA A 291 8.92 8.62 -9.11
C ALA A 291 7.91 8.58 -7.95
N VAL A 292 6.81 9.31 -8.07
CA VAL A 292 5.72 9.37 -7.09
C VAL A 292 4.46 8.85 -7.76
N ILE A 293 3.81 7.85 -7.16
CA ILE A 293 2.47 7.41 -7.57
C ILE A 293 1.47 8.18 -6.70
N THR A 294 0.59 8.93 -7.36
CA THR A 294 -0.40 9.79 -6.71
C THR A 294 -1.81 9.35 -7.07
N GLU A 295 -2.59 8.90 -6.09
CA GLU A 295 -4.06 8.93 -6.22
C GLU A 295 -4.58 10.27 -5.70
N THR A 296 -5.26 11.01 -6.57
CA THR A 296 -6.06 12.20 -6.27
C THR A 296 -7.52 11.79 -6.34
N SER A 297 -8.27 11.95 -5.26
CA SER A 297 -9.73 11.84 -5.31
C SER A 297 -10.28 13.12 -5.95
N ALA A 298 -10.49 13.11 -7.26
CA ALA A 298 -11.34 14.08 -7.91
C ALA A 298 -12.79 13.62 -7.74
N VAL A 299 -13.57 14.39 -6.98
CA VAL A 299 -15.02 14.33 -7.02
C VAL A 299 -15.42 15.13 -8.26
N GLU A 300 -15.74 14.45 -9.36
CA GLU A 300 -16.31 15.10 -10.55
C GLU A 300 -17.83 15.12 -10.45
N GLU A 301 -18.36 16.33 -10.29
CA GLU A 301 -19.76 16.70 -10.36
C GLU A 301 -20.08 17.04 -11.82
N GLU A 302 -20.73 16.13 -12.56
CA GLU A 302 -21.21 16.40 -13.91
C GLU A 302 -22.46 17.29 -13.84
N ALA A 303 -22.33 18.56 -14.23
CA ALA A 303 -23.44 19.47 -14.52
C ALA A 303 -23.41 19.91 -15.98
N MET A 304 -24.55 19.74 -16.64
CA MET A 304 -24.88 20.17 -18.00
C MET A 304 -24.64 21.66 -18.24
N ALA A 305 -24.12 22.02 -19.42
CA ALA A 305 -24.49 23.28 -20.09
C ALA A 305 -24.23 23.25 -21.61
N GLU A 306 -25.16 23.88 -22.31
CA GLU A 306 -25.34 24.05 -23.75
C GLU A 306 -24.13 24.68 -24.49
N LYS A 307 -23.92 24.23 -25.73
CA LYS A 307 -23.18 25.01 -26.73
C LYS A 307 -24.14 25.95 -27.46
N SER A 308 -23.91 27.25 -27.32
CA SER A 308 -24.28 28.25 -28.34
C SER A 308 -22.98 28.80 -28.93
N GLU A 309 -22.86 28.70 -30.26
CA GLU A 309 -21.82 29.35 -31.05
C GLU A 309 -22.37 30.69 -31.55
N LEU A 310 -21.61 31.78 -31.40
CA LEU A 310 -21.58 32.88 -32.37
C LEU A 310 -20.33 33.76 -32.19
N THR A 311 -19.45 33.69 -33.19
CA THR A 311 -18.64 34.75 -33.86
C THR A 311 -18.42 36.12 -33.18
N THR A 312 -17.16 36.61 -33.13
CA THR A 312 -16.57 37.62 -34.07
C THR A 312 -15.13 38.05 -33.69
N SER A 313 -14.22 37.89 -34.65
CA SER A 313 -13.16 38.78 -35.20
C SER A 313 -12.15 39.60 -34.33
N PRO A 314 -10.99 39.98 -34.94
CA PRO A 314 -9.73 40.30 -34.27
C PRO A 314 -9.41 41.81 -34.20
N ILE A 315 -8.49 42.20 -33.31
CA ILE A 315 -7.80 43.51 -33.35
C ILE A 315 -6.32 43.31 -33.02
N ASP A 316 -5.47 43.81 -33.94
CA ASP A 316 -4.02 43.92 -33.88
C ASP A 316 -3.53 45.14 -33.07
N THR A 317 -2.21 45.16 -32.82
CA THR A 317 -1.31 46.28 -32.47
C THR A 317 -1.31 46.70 -30.97
N GLU A 318 -0.20 46.99 -30.28
CA GLU A 318 1.08 47.62 -30.66
C GLU A 318 2.25 47.15 -29.77
N ASP A 319 3.46 47.30 -30.31
CA ASP A 319 4.76 47.31 -29.63
C ASP A 319 4.85 48.39 -28.55
N THR A 320 5.46 48.09 -27.40
CA THR A 320 6.23 49.08 -26.63
C THR A 320 7.42 48.46 -25.89
N HIS A 321 8.52 49.20 -25.94
CA HIS A 321 9.83 48.90 -25.39
C HIS A 321 9.94 48.94 -23.86
N SER A 322 10.99 48.25 -23.38
CA SER A 322 11.90 48.69 -22.31
C SER A 322 11.42 48.53 -20.85
N SER A 323 12.02 47.58 -20.14
CA SER A 323 13.15 47.84 -19.22
C SER A 323 13.45 46.58 -18.40
N THR A 324 14.71 46.14 -18.41
CA THR A 324 15.20 45.03 -17.59
C THR A 324 15.60 45.59 -16.22
N PRO A 325 14.97 45.19 -15.10
CA PRO A 325 15.54 45.46 -13.79
C PRO A 325 16.62 44.42 -13.51
N MET A 326 17.73 44.87 -12.92
CA MET A 326 18.72 43.97 -12.34
C MET A 326 18.07 43.23 -11.16
N GLU A 327 17.94 41.92 -11.30
CA GLU A 327 17.58 41.03 -10.19
C GLU A 327 18.78 40.93 -9.24
N GLU A 328 18.62 41.47 -8.02
CA GLU A 328 19.41 41.04 -6.88
C GLU A 328 19.15 39.54 -6.67
N GLU A 329 20.23 38.74 -6.64
CA GLU A 329 20.18 37.34 -6.25
C GLU A 329 19.67 37.22 -4.80
N SER A 330 18.36 37.12 -4.65
CA SER A 330 17.71 36.65 -3.43
C SER A 330 18.22 35.24 -3.14
N PRO A 331 18.57 34.90 -1.88
CA PRO A 331 18.96 33.55 -1.53
C PRO A 331 17.87 32.56 -1.99
N ASP A 332 18.32 31.49 -2.64
CA ASP A 332 17.51 30.44 -3.26
C ASP A 332 16.59 29.79 -2.21
N ILE A 333 15.38 30.35 -2.01
CA ILE A 333 14.39 29.77 -1.10
C ILE A 333 13.87 28.50 -1.79
N PRO A 334 14.04 27.32 -1.18
CA PRO A 334 13.59 26.08 -1.80
C PRO A 334 12.09 26.15 -2.07
N THR A 335 11.71 25.95 -3.33
CA THR A 335 10.30 25.90 -3.74
C THR A 335 9.55 24.79 -2.98
N LYS A 336 8.23 24.95 -2.77
CA LYS A 336 7.36 23.94 -2.14
C LYS A 336 7.55 22.53 -2.72
N LYS A 337 7.72 22.44 -4.04
CA LYS A 337 8.00 21.20 -4.77
C LYS A 337 9.37 20.59 -4.39
N GLY A 338 10.36 21.44 -4.15
CA GLY A 338 11.69 21.04 -3.66
C GLY A 338 11.65 20.50 -2.23
N VAL A 339 10.87 21.12 -1.33
CA VAL A 339 10.68 20.64 0.05
C VAL A 339 9.94 19.31 0.09
N LEU A 340 8.87 19.15 -0.70
CA LEU A 340 8.12 17.89 -0.77
C LEU A 340 9.00 16.74 -1.31
N LYS A 341 9.73 16.99 -2.39
CA LYS A 341 10.69 16.01 -2.95
C LYS A 341 11.79 15.69 -1.94
N PHE A 342 12.29 16.69 -1.21
CA PHE A 342 13.24 16.49 -0.13
C PHE A 342 12.66 15.63 0.99
N VAL A 343 11.45 15.90 1.47
CA VAL A 343 10.82 15.10 2.54
C VAL A 343 10.62 13.66 2.09
N GLN A 344 10.14 13.45 0.86
CA GLN A 344 10.01 12.11 0.28
C GLN A 344 11.37 11.41 0.17
N THR A 345 12.40 12.09 -0.37
CA THR A 345 13.76 11.55 -0.43
C THR A 345 14.32 11.30 0.97
N PHE A 346 14.16 12.22 1.91
CA PHE A 346 14.66 12.11 3.27
C PHE A 346 14.03 10.93 3.97
N ILE A 347 12.71 10.75 3.83
CA ILE A 347 11.98 9.59 4.34
C ILE A 347 12.48 8.31 3.65
N LEU A 348 12.68 8.29 2.33
CA LEU A 348 13.19 7.12 1.61
C LEU A 348 14.64 6.75 2.03
N VAL A 349 15.54 7.72 2.10
CA VAL A 349 16.97 7.54 2.42
C VAL A 349 17.17 7.19 3.89
N LYS A 350 16.51 7.91 4.81
CA LYS A 350 16.60 7.63 6.25
C LYS A 350 15.79 6.41 6.63
N GLY A 351 14.66 6.14 5.97
CA GLY A 351 13.86 4.93 6.15
C GLY A 351 14.70 3.67 5.93
N LYS A 352 15.46 3.61 4.82
CA LYS A 352 16.39 2.49 4.53
C LYS A 352 17.42 2.26 5.66
N HIS A 353 17.98 3.34 6.25
CA HIS A 353 19.03 3.25 7.27
C HIS A 353 18.54 3.07 8.73
N LEU A 354 17.28 3.40 9.05
CA LEU A 354 16.80 3.42 10.44
C LEU A 354 15.99 2.18 10.82
N PHE A 355 15.19 1.61 9.91
CA PHE A 355 14.47 0.36 10.20
C PHE A 355 15.41 -0.85 10.32
N THR A 356 16.57 -0.79 9.67
CA THR A 356 17.67 -1.75 9.87
C THR A 356 18.30 -1.63 11.26
N LYS A 357 18.33 -0.43 11.86
CA LYS A 357 18.92 -0.18 13.19
C LYS A 357 17.96 -0.53 14.34
N GLN A 358 16.67 -0.23 14.22
CA GLN A 358 15.66 -0.56 15.25
C GLN A 358 15.51 -2.07 15.47
N LYS A 359 15.65 -2.90 14.41
CA LYS A 359 15.68 -4.38 14.54
C LYS A 359 16.86 -4.90 15.38
N HIS A 360 17.99 -4.17 15.42
CA HIS A 360 19.15 -4.59 16.22
C HIS A 360 18.99 -4.27 17.71
N ASP A 361 18.28 -3.19 18.07
CA ASP A 361 18.16 -2.77 19.46
C ASP A 361 17.04 -3.51 20.22
N ALA A 362 16.03 -4.06 19.53
CA ALA A 362 14.95 -4.84 20.15
C ALA A 362 15.33 -6.31 20.48
N GLY A 363 16.48 -6.80 20.02
CA GLY A 363 16.95 -8.19 20.23
C GLY A 363 17.91 -8.42 21.41
N GLY A 364 18.16 -7.39 22.24
CA GLY A 364 19.22 -7.42 23.25
C GLY A 364 18.80 -7.94 24.63
N LYS A 365 19.20 -9.19 24.94
CA LYS A 365 19.53 -9.76 26.27
C LYS A 365 18.40 -10.03 27.28
N LYS A 366 18.01 -11.31 27.38
CA LYS A 366 17.85 -12.00 28.68
C LYS A 366 18.89 -13.12 28.79
N HIS A 367 20.05 -12.80 29.36
CA HIS A 367 20.89 -13.82 29.98
C HIS A 367 20.46 -13.93 31.44
N VAL A 368 19.69 -14.98 31.76
CA VAL A 368 19.46 -15.42 33.12
C VAL A 368 20.77 -16.05 33.60
N LYS A 369 21.40 -15.45 34.62
CA LYS A 369 22.44 -16.14 35.40
C LYS A 369 21.74 -17.09 36.36
N SER A 370 21.98 -18.38 36.21
CA SER A 370 21.70 -19.38 37.22
C SER A 370 22.70 -19.22 38.38
N ASN A 371 22.18 -19.08 39.60
CA ASN A 371 22.87 -19.46 40.82
C ASN A 371 22.31 -20.81 41.27
#